data_AF-A0A7J3F1Q8-F1
#
_entry.id   AF-A0A7J3F1Q8-F1
#
_cell.length_a   1.000
_cell.length_b   1.000
_cell.length_c   1.000
_cell.angle_alpha   90.00
_cell.angle_beta   90.00
_cell.angle_gamma   90.00
#
_symmetry.space_group_name_H-M   'P 1'
#
loop_
_entity.id
_entity.type
_entity.pdbx_description
1 polymer ?
#
loop_
_entity_poly.entity_id
_entity_poly.type
_entity_poly.pdbx_seq_one_letter_code
_entity_poly.pdbx_strand_id
1 'polypeptide(L)' 'MRHIIEKANEIRERYGVDDLELLASKLGAEVVELPLGKIIKEVYIKDEGVIVIDPNLHPYKKRHLIAHGLAHHL' A
#
# COMPACT_ATOMS: atom_id res chain seq x y z
N MET A 1 -7.34 -6.60 16.54
CA MET A 1 -7.30 -5.13 16.45
C MET A 1 -6.06 -4.54 17.13
N ARG A 2 -5.83 -4.80 18.43
CA ARG A 2 -4.68 -4.27 19.17
C ARG A 2 -3.32 -4.54 18.48
N HIS A 3 -3.04 -5.79 18.10
CA HIS A 3 -1.78 -6.14 17.42
C HIS A 3 -1.58 -5.43 16.07
N ILE A 4 -2.66 -5.17 15.32
CA ILE A 4 -2.59 -4.46 14.04
C ILE A 4 -2.21 -2.99 14.27
N ILE A 5 -2.78 -2.37 15.31
CA ILE A 5 -2.48 -0.99 15.69
C ILE A 5 -1.04 -0.87 16.23
N GLU A 6 -0.61 -1.82 17.07
CA GLU A 6 0.77 -1.90 17.57
C GLU A 6 1.75 -2.00 16.39
N LYS A 7 1.49 -2.92 15.44
CA LYS A 7 2.33 -3.09 14.25
C LYS A 7 2.38 -1.84 13.37
N ALA A 8 1.25 -1.18 13.15
CA ALA A 8 1.20 0.06 12.38
C ALA A 8 1.99 1.19 13.06
N ASN A 9 1.90 1.30 14.39
CA ASN A 9 2.69 2.26 15.16
C ASN A 9 4.18 1.96 15.13
N GLU A 10 4.59 0.69 15.26
CA GLU A 10 5.99 0.28 15.12
C GLU A 10 6.56 0.66 13.75
N ILE A 11 5.81 0.41 12.67
CA ILE A 11 6.22 0.78 11.31
C ILE A 11 6.36 2.30 11.20
N ARG A 12 5.39 3.06 11.73
CA ARG A 12 5.44 4.53 11.74
C ARG A 12 6.65 5.06 12.50
N GLU A 13 6.95 4.52 13.69
CA GLU A 13 8.10 4.92 14.49
C GLU A 13 9.43 4.55 13.84
N ARG A 14 9.51 3.36 13.23
CA ARG A 14 10.74 2.87 12.60
C ARG A 14 11.11 3.64 11.34
N TYR A 15 10.13 3.99 10.52
CA TYR A 15 10.40 4.59 9.21
C TYR A 15 10.17 6.09 9.18
N GLY A 16 9.23 6.63 9.97
CA GLY A 16 8.92 8.07 10.04
C GLY A 16 8.49 8.67 8.70
N VAL A 17 7.88 7.87 7.82
CA VAL A 17 7.50 8.27 6.46
C VAL A 17 5.98 8.30 6.31
N ASP A 18 5.45 9.44 5.87
CA ASP A 18 4.01 9.60 5.53
C ASP A 18 3.72 9.29 4.05
N ASP A 19 4.75 9.26 3.21
CA ASP A 19 4.69 8.78 1.83
C ASP A 19 4.58 7.25 1.79
N LEU A 20 3.43 6.76 1.35
CA LEU A 20 3.13 5.33 1.32
C LEU A 20 3.89 4.56 0.24
N GLU A 21 4.27 5.20 -0.87
CA GLU A 21 5.05 4.55 -1.92
C GLU A 21 6.48 4.33 -1.44
N LEU A 22 7.06 5.36 -0.80
CA LEU A 22 8.36 5.23 -0.15
C LEU A 22 8.32 4.21 0.99
N LEU A 23 7.25 4.19 1.80
CA LEU A 23 7.08 3.20 2.86
C LEU A 23 6.99 1.77 2.30
N ALA A 24 6.20 1.56 1.23
CA ALA A 24 6.10 0.27 0.57
C ALA A 24 7.48 -0.21 0.08
N SER A 25 8.24 0.67 -0.58
CA SER A 25 9.61 0.36 -1.03
C SER A 25 10.52 -0.07 0.12
N LYS A 26 10.49 0.64 1.26
CA LYS A 26 11.27 0.26 2.45
C LYS A 26 10.85 -1.08 3.07
N LEU A 27 9.60 -1.49 2.84
CA LEU A 27 9.04 -2.75 3.33
C LEU A 27 9.21 -3.91 2.34
N GLY A 28 9.79 -3.66 1.16
CA GLY A 28 10.02 -4.69 0.14
C GLY A 28 8.85 -4.87 -0.82
N ALA A 29 7.94 -3.89 -0.90
CA ALA A 29 6.86 -3.84 -1.88
C ALA A 29 7.05 -2.68 -2.87
N GLU A 30 6.58 -2.85 -4.09
CA GLU A 30 6.59 -1.79 -5.11
C GLU A 30 5.15 -1.33 -5.40
N VAL A 31 4.94 -0.02 -5.51
CA VAL A 31 3.65 0.54 -5.94
C VAL A 31 3.76 0.95 -7.40
N VAL A 32 2.88 0.43 -8.25
CA VAL A 32 2.84 0.74 -9.68
C VAL A 32 1.46 1.26 -10.04
N GLU A 33 1.40 2.35 -10.80
CA GLU A 33 0.14 2.90 -11.31
C GLU A 33 -0.15 2.39 -12.72
N LEU A 34 -1.23 1.62 -12.88
CA LEU A 34 -1.71 1.13 -14.17
C LEU A 34 -3.24 1.24 -14.24
N PRO A 35 -3.83 1.62 -15.37
CA PRO A 35 -5.29 1.60 -15.53
C PRO A 35 -5.86 0.19 -15.34
N LEU A 36 -6.67 -0.02 -14.30
CA LEU A 36 -7.27 -1.33 -13.95
C LEU A 36 -8.73 -1.44 -14.44
N GLY A 37 -9.21 -0.41 -15.14
CA GLY A 37 -10.56 -0.36 -15.70
C GLY A 37 -11.60 0.09 -14.68
N LYS A 38 -12.86 -0.31 -14.89
CA LYS A 38 -13.98 0.26 -14.14
C LYS A 38 -14.18 -0.38 -12.76
N ILE A 39 -13.91 -1.67 -12.62
CA ILE A 39 -14.30 -2.46 -11.44
C ILE A 39 -13.14 -2.59 -10.46
N ILE A 40 -12.00 -3.08 -10.93
CA ILE A 40 -10.81 -3.29 -10.10
C ILE A 40 -10.10 -1.96 -9.90
N LYS A 41 -9.64 -1.70 -8.67
CA LYS A 41 -8.97 -0.44 -8.28
C LYS A 41 -7.61 -0.63 -7.62
N GLU A 42 -7.35 -1.84 -7.14
CA GLU A 42 -6.09 -2.27 -6.53
C GLU A 42 -5.93 -3.77 -6.74
N VAL A 43 -4.70 -4.21 -6.95
CA VAL A 43 -4.31 -5.63 -7.00
C VAL A 43 -2.95 -5.78 -6.34
N TYR A 44 -2.84 -6.68 -5.37
CA TYR A 44 -1.56 -7.10 -4.83
C TYR A 44 -1.11 -8.44 -5.46
N ILE A 45 0.06 -8.43 -6.10
CA ILE A 45 0.68 -9.59 -6.73
C ILE A 45 1.73 -10.13 -5.77
N LYS A 46 1.35 -11.12 -4.96
CA LYS A 46 2.16 -11.65 -3.86
C LYS A 46 3.56 -12.12 -4.28
N ASP A 47 3.65 -12.83 -5.41
CA ASP A 47 4.90 -13.43 -5.85
C ASP A 47 5.92 -12.38 -6.31
N GLU A 48 5.44 -11.21 -6.75
CA GLU A 48 6.27 -10.09 -7.22
C GLU A 48 6.44 -9.00 -6.15
N GLY A 49 5.66 -9.04 -5.06
CA GLY A 49 5.64 -7.96 -4.07
C GLY A 49 5.09 -6.63 -4.61
N VAL A 50 4.28 -6.67 -5.68
CA VAL A 50 3.81 -5.46 -6.38
C VAL A 50 2.37 -5.14 -6.02
N ILE A 51 2.11 -3.88 -5.66
CA ILE A 51 0.79 -3.29 -5.45
C ILE A 51 0.47 -2.43 -6.68
N VAL A 52 -0.47 -2.89 -7.50
CA VAL A 52 -0.94 -2.15 -8.68
C VAL A 52 -2.15 -1.32 -8.29
N ILE A 53 -2.13 -0.02 -8.59
CA ILE A 53 -3.22 0.92 -8.25
C ILE A 53 -3.72 1.64 -9.51
N ASP A 54 -5.04 1.83 -9.60
CA ASP A 54 -5.61 2.64 -10.68
C ASP A 54 -5.24 4.13 -10.50
N PRO A 55 -4.58 4.77 -11.49
CA PRO A 55 -4.11 6.15 -11.38
C PRO A 55 -5.24 7.17 -11.25
N ASN A 56 -6.45 6.85 -11.70
CA ASN A 56 -7.60 7.78 -11.76
C ASN A 56 -8.37 7.88 -10.43
N LEU A 57 -7.86 7.27 -9.37
CA LEU A 57 -8.48 7.34 -8.05
C LEU A 57 -8.27 8.70 -7.41
N HIS A 58 -9.27 9.14 -6.63
CA HIS A 58 -9.10 10.27 -5.73
C HIS A 58 -7.91 10.01 -4.76
N PRO A 59 -7.03 10.99 -4.49
CA PRO A 59 -5.80 10.78 -3.71
C PRO A 59 -6.02 10.09 -2.36
N TYR A 60 -7.08 10.45 -1.63
CA TYR A 60 -7.45 9.78 -0.39
C TYR A 60 -7.68 8.27 -0.57
N LYS A 61 -8.42 7.88 -1.62
CA LYS A 61 -8.74 6.49 -1.91
C LYS A 61 -7.50 5.73 -2.40
N LYS A 62 -6.64 6.39 -3.19
CA LYS A 62 -5.35 5.85 -3.61
C LYS A 62 -4.50 5.47 -2.38
N ARG A 63 -4.30 6.40 -1.44
CA ARG A 63 -3.57 6.14 -0.19
C ARG A 63 -4.17 5.01 0.63
N HIS A 64 -5.50 4.99 0.77
CA HIS A 64 -6.18 3.91 1.50
C HIS A 64 -5.91 2.53 0.89
N LEU A 65 -5.97 2.42 -0.45
CA LEU A 65 -5.73 1.15 -1.14
C LEU A 65 -4.26 0.74 -1.14
N ILE A 66 -3.31 1.68 -1.20
CA ILE A 66 -1.89 1.36 -1.01
C ILE A 66 -1.66 0.79 0.40
N ALA A 67 -2.22 1.43 1.43
CA ALA A 67 -2.11 0.92 2.80
C ALA A 67 -2.78 -0.45 2.96
N HIS A 68 -3.90 -0.69 2.28
CA HIS A 68 -4.57 -1.99 2.21
C HIS A 68 -3.65 -3.06 1.58
N GLY A 69 -3.12 -2.80 0.38
CA GLY A 69 -2.21 -3.73 -0.31
C GLY A 69 -0.95 -4.01 0.50
N LEU A 70 -0.42 -2.99 1.18
CA LEU A 70 0.72 -3.14 2.09
C LEU A 70 0.39 -4.03 3.29
N ALA A 71 -0.83 -3.98 3.81
CA ALA A 71 -1.27 -4.87 4.88
C ALA A 71 -1.40 -6.34 4.41
N HIS A 72 -1.58 -6.60 3.11
CA HIS A 72 -1.49 -7.95 2.54
C HIS A 72 -0.05 -8.44 2.34
N HIS A 73 0.91 -7.52 2.20
CA HIS A 73 2.33 -7.83 2.06
C HIS A 73 2.99 -8.23 3.40
N LEU A 74 2.56 -7.58 4.49
CA LEU A 74 3.06 -7.78 5.85
C LEU A 74 2.49 -9.03 6.53
#